data_AF-F4RQP9-F1
#
_entry.id   AF-F4RQP9-F1
#
_cell.length_a   1.000
_cell.length_b   1.000
_cell.length_c   1.000
_cell.angle_alpha   90.00
_cell.angle_beta   90.00
_cell.angle_gamma   90.00
#
_symmetry.space_group_name_H-M   'P 1'
#
loop_
_entity.id
_entity.type
_entity.pdbx_description
1 polymer ?
#
loop_
_entity_poly.entity_id
_entity_poly.type
_entity_poly.pdbx_seq_one_letter_code
_entity_poly.pdbx_strand_id
1 'polypeptide(L)'
;MTISTSSSTSTPLPSFNGHLHDSWDLHQLKLISWFKTQNISDQDDQLKLDYLILSLQSNSNALNWFSLQPIELKSNFIQSLTLLKNKYGNDLRKEILRLSALNSLEVRTFRDPEHKTEMVHQLVDELDHLLSLGAVHQDNVKRDYLLRCFRAFAGAIKLINRSTSYDGAVLAALNWEASVISKAQEAMIQASLDPNATHKQIKSRRNKHHSQIDYLLQAHERHGAINLTTDDQPKV
;
A
#
# COMPACT_ATOMS: atom_id res chain seq x y z
N MET A 1 9.39 -40.10 37.95
CA MET A 1 8.07 -39.55 37.60
C MET A 1 8.30 -38.16 37.02
N THR A 2 8.33 -38.07 35.69
CA THR A 2 8.52 -36.82 34.96
C THR A 2 7.17 -36.13 34.82
N ILE A 3 7.07 -34.91 35.34
CA ILE A 3 5.89 -34.05 35.21
C ILE A 3 5.90 -33.52 33.77
N SER A 4 4.94 -33.99 32.97
CA SER A 4 4.64 -33.42 31.66
C SER A 4 3.98 -32.06 31.85
N THR A 5 4.73 -30.99 31.63
CA THR A 5 4.17 -29.65 31.45
C THR A 5 3.56 -29.57 30.05
N SER A 6 2.25 -29.87 29.96
CA SER A 6 1.47 -29.49 28.79
C SER A 6 1.36 -27.97 28.76
N SER A 7 2.19 -27.34 27.94
CA SER A 7 2.00 -25.95 27.52
C SER A 7 0.78 -25.90 26.62
N SER A 8 -0.41 -25.71 27.21
CA SER A 8 -1.59 -25.32 26.46
C SER A 8 -1.35 -23.92 25.91
N THR A 9 -0.82 -23.85 24.68
CA THR A 9 -0.86 -22.63 23.89
C THR A 9 -2.32 -22.39 23.53
N SER A 10 -3.04 -21.66 24.39
CA SER A 10 -4.42 -21.28 24.10
C SER A 10 -4.42 -20.42 22.84
N THR A 11 -5.04 -20.93 21.77
CA THR A 11 -5.24 -20.14 20.56
C THR A 11 -6.08 -18.91 20.92
N PRO A 12 -5.66 -17.68 20.57
CA PRO A 12 -6.44 -16.49 20.90
C PRO A 12 -7.80 -16.52 20.19
N LEU A 13 -8.81 -15.95 20.84
CA LEU A 13 -10.13 -15.77 20.23
C LEU A 13 -9.98 -14.88 18.98
N PRO A 14 -10.49 -15.32 17.81
CA PRO A 14 -10.49 -14.49 16.61
C PRO A 14 -11.25 -13.18 16.85
N SER A 15 -10.73 -12.07 16.34
CA SER A 15 -11.36 -10.75 16.46
C SER A 15 -11.88 -10.24 15.10
N PHE A 16 -12.99 -9.51 15.14
CA PHE A 16 -13.63 -8.91 13.98
C PHE A 16 -14.08 -7.48 14.27
N ASN A 17 -13.68 -6.53 13.41
CA ASN A 17 -14.00 -5.11 13.56
C ASN A 17 -15.16 -4.66 12.67
N GLY A 18 -15.34 -5.31 11.53
CA GLY A 18 -16.38 -4.96 10.55
C GLY A 18 -15.92 -3.89 9.55
N HIS A 19 -14.62 -3.68 9.37
CA HIS A 19 -14.07 -2.85 8.30
C HIS A 19 -14.25 -3.51 6.94
N LEU A 20 -14.30 -2.71 5.86
CA LEU A 20 -14.59 -3.22 4.50
C LEU A 20 -13.69 -4.41 4.11
N HIS A 21 -12.41 -4.36 4.48
CA HIS A 21 -11.41 -5.39 4.19
C HIS A 21 -11.47 -6.60 5.13
N ASP A 22 -12.22 -6.53 6.24
CA ASP A 22 -12.40 -7.68 7.14
C ASP A 22 -13.31 -8.72 6.47
N SER A 23 -12.77 -9.92 6.24
CA SER A 23 -13.52 -11.03 5.68
C SER A 23 -14.34 -11.73 6.75
N TRP A 24 -15.67 -11.56 6.68
CA TRP A 24 -16.61 -12.27 7.55
C TRP A 24 -16.49 -13.79 7.41
N ASP A 25 -16.40 -14.30 6.18
CA ASP A 25 -16.33 -15.74 5.92
C ASP A 25 -15.08 -16.35 6.59
N LEU A 26 -13.94 -15.66 6.53
CA LEU A 26 -12.72 -16.09 7.21
C LEU A 26 -12.85 -16.01 8.74
N HIS A 27 -13.44 -14.94 9.27
CA HIS A 27 -13.70 -14.80 10.71
C HIS A 27 -14.59 -15.92 11.23
N GLN A 28 -15.72 -16.17 10.57
CA GLN A 28 -16.65 -17.24 10.91
C GLN A 28 -15.97 -18.61 10.92
N LEU A 29 -15.16 -18.92 9.90
CA LEU A 29 -14.39 -20.17 9.85
C LEU A 29 -13.39 -20.28 11.01
N LYS A 30 -12.64 -19.22 11.30
CA LYS A 30 -11.70 -19.17 12.42
C LYS A 30 -12.41 -19.36 13.76
N LEU A 31 -13.55 -18.70 13.96
CA LEU A 31 -14.34 -18.78 15.19
C LEU A 31 -14.89 -20.19 15.41
N ILE A 32 -15.46 -20.81 14.36
CA ILE A 32 -15.96 -22.20 14.43
C ILE A 32 -14.80 -23.17 14.70
N SER A 33 -13.65 -22.97 14.06
CA SER A 33 -12.45 -23.77 14.33
C SER A 33 -11.98 -23.60 15.78
N TRP A 34 -12.04 -22.38 16.30
CA TRP A 34 -11.65 -22.07 17.68
C TRP A 34 -12.58 -22.75 18.69
N PHE A 35 -13.90 -22.80 18.45
CA PHE A 35 -14.82 -23.56 19.29
C PHE A 35 -14.42 -25.04 19.41
N LYS A 36 -13.99 -25.64 18.30
CA LYS A 36 -13.51 -27.03 18.28
C LYS A 36 -12.21 -27.19 19.08
N THR A 37 -11.25 -26.25 18.97
CA THR A 37 -10.01 -26.35 19.74
C THR A 37 -10.21 -26.15 21.24
N GLN A 38 -11.23 -25.38 21.63
CA GLN A 38 -11.60 -25.18 23.03
C GLN A 38 -12.58 -26.24 23.58
N ASN A 39 -12.96 -27.24 22.78
CA ASN A 39 -13.98 -28.25 23.15
C ASN A 39 -15.32 -27.66 23.63
N ILE A 40 -15.75 -26.55 23.02
CA ILE A 40 -17.06 -25.96 23.33
C ILE A 40 -18.15 -26.89 22.77
N SER A 41 -19.05 -27.31 23.64
CA SER A 41 -20.14 -28.23 23.30
C SER A 41 -21.02 -27.67 22.19
N ASP A 42 -21.45 -28.54 21.28
CA ASP A 42 -22.30 -28.09 20.19
C ASP A 42 -23.69 -27.62 20.64
N GLN A 43 -24.13 -28.11 21.80
CA GLN A 43 -25.44 -27.85 22.41
C GLN A 43 -25.45 -26.60 23.31
N ASP A 44 -24.29 -26.04 23.63
CA ASP A 44 -24.19 -24.84 24.48
C ASP A 44 -24.30 -23.57 23.65
N ASP A 45 -25.52 -23.27 23.23
CA ASP A 45 -25.82 -22.16 22.33
C ASP A 45 -25.52 -20.79 22.97
N GLN A 46 -25.79 -20.65 24.27
CA GLN A 46 -25.53 -19.43 25.02
C GLN A 46 -24.02 -19.14 25.10
N LEU A 47 -23.21 -20.15 25.43
CA LEU A 47 -21.76 -19.97 25.50
C LEU A 47 -21.17 -19.60 24.12
N LYS A 48 -21.66 -20.22 23.04
CA LYS A 48 -21.26 -19.87 21.67
C LYS A 48 -21.65 -18.44 21.31
N LEU A 49 -22.82 -17.98 21.75
CA LEU A 49 -23.28 -16.62 21.54
C LEU A 49 -22.41 -15.60 22.29
N ASP A 50 -22.06 -15.88 23.55
CA ASP A 50 -21.20 -15.02 24.35
C ASP A 50 -19.81 -14.86 23.70
N TYR A 51 -19.22 -15.96 23.23
CA TYR A 51 -17.96 -15.91 22.49
C TYR A 51 -18.07 -15.25 21.12
N LEU A 52 -19.20 -15.40 20.42
CA LEU A 52 -19.45 -14.65 19.20
C LEU A 52 -19.41 -13.15 19.48
N ILE A 53 -20.07 -12.69 20.54
CA ILE A 53 -20.07 -11.28 20.95
C ILE A 53 -18.65 -10.83 21.33
N LEU A 54 -17.90 -11.63 22.10
CA LEU A 54 -16.50 -11.33 22.45
C LEU A 54 -15.57 -11.30 21.23
N SER A 55 -15.89 -12.08 20.18
CA SER A 55 -15.15 -12.08 18.92
C SER A 55 -15.37 -10.78 18.13
N LEU A 56 -16.46 -10.05 18.39
CA LEU A 56 -16.66 -8.70 17.86
C LEU A 56 -15.91 -7.74 18.78
N GLN A 57 -14.81 -7.16 18.28
CA GLN A 57 -13.89 -6.40 19.10
C GLN A 57 -14.59 -5.23 19.83
N SER A 58 -14.17 -4.93 21.05
CA SER A 58 -14.69 -3.80 21.84
C SER A 58 -14.58 -2.50 21.04
N ASN A 59 -15.65 -1.70 21.03
CA ASN A 59 -15.77 -0.44 20.27
C ASN A 59 -15.73 -0.60 18.73
N SER A 60 -15.87 -1.82 18.21
CA SER A 60 -15.92 -2.05 16.76
C SER A 60 -17.28 -1.65 16.17
N ASN A 61 -17.26 -1.32 14.86
CA ASN A 61 -18.49 -1.10 14.10
C ASN A 61 -19.37 -2.37 14.10
N ALA A 62 -18.74 -3.54 14.07
CA ALA A 62 -19.42 -4.83 14.15
C ALA A 62 -20.24 -4.99 15.42
N LEU A 63 -19.61 -4.81 16.59
CA LEU A 63 -20.28 -4.94 17.88
C LEU A 63 -21.34 -3.85 18.06
N ASN A 64 -21.03 -2.60 17.73
CA ASN A 64 -21.99 -1.49 17.86
C ASN A 64 -23.24 -1.74 17.02
N TRP A 65 -23.08 -2.15 15.75
CA TRP A 65 -24.21 -2.47 14.89
C TRP A 65 -25.01 -3.67 15.39
N PHE A 66 -24.33 -4.74 15.85
CA PHE A 66 -24.96 -5.96 16.34
C PHE A 66 -25.77 -5.71 17.63
N SER A 67 -25.23 -4.92 18.55
CA SER A 67 -25.90 -4.54 19.79
C SER A 67 -27.23 -3.82 19.56
N LEU A 68 -27.33 -3.01 18.50
CA LEU A 68 -28.54 -2.28 18.12
C LEU A 68 -29.62 -3.15 17.45
N GLN A 69 -29.33 -4.41 17.12
CA GLN A 69 -30.31 -5.29 16.48
C GLN A 69 -31.37 -5.77 17.49
N PRO A 70 -32.61 -6.06 17.05
CA PRO A 70 -33.66 -6.65 17.87
C PRO A 70 -33.19 -7.95 18.55
N ILE A 71 -33.67 -8.20 19.78
CA ILE A 71 -33.27 -9.36 20.59
C ILE A 71 -33.73 -10.66 19.92
N GLU A 72 -34.87 -10.64 19.24
CA GLU A 72 -35.45 -11.78 18.53
C GLU A 72 -34.51 -12.31 17.44
N LEU A 73 -33.76 -11.42 16.79
CA LEU A 73 -32.79 -11.77 15.74
C LEU A 73 -31.45 -12.26 16.31
N LYS A 74 -31.26 -12.13 17.63
CA LYS A 74 -30.05 -12.53 18.37
C LYS A 74 -30.35 -13.65 19.39
N SER A 75 -31.50 -14.32 19.24
CA SER A 75 -32.01 -15.25 20.25
C SER A 75 -31.19 -16.53 20.40
N ASN A 76 -30.44 -16.90 19.35
CA ASN A 76 -29.55 -18.05 19.35
C ASN A 76 -28.31 -17.78 18.48
N PHE A 77 -27.30 -18.63 18.62
CA PHE A 77 -26.03 -18.51 17.92
C PHE A 77 -26.20 -18.54 16.39
N ILE A 78 -27.05 -19.42 15.85
CA ILE A 78 -27.26 -19.59 14.41
C ILE A 78 -27.94 -18.37 13.77
N GLN A 79 -28.96 -17.82 14.43
CA GLN A 79 -29.62 -16.59 13.98
C GLN A 79 -28.67 -15.41 14.02
N SER A 80 -27.88 -15.28 15.09
CA SER A 80 -26.87 -14.23 15.24
C SER A 80 -25.79 -14.31 14.15
N LEU A 81 -25.32 -15.53 13.86
CA LEU A 81 -24.42 -15.81 12.75
C LEU A 81 -25.00 -15.39 11.40
N THR A 82 -26.26 -15.77 11.16
CA THR A 82 -26.97 -15.45 9.90
C THR A 82 -27.16 -13.95 9.75
N LEU A 83 -27.52 -13.26 10.83
CA LEU A 83 -27.67 -11.81 10.88
C LEU A 83 -26.35 -11.09 10.53
N LEU A 84 -25.24 -11.50 11.15
CA LEU A 84 -23.91 -10.96 10.86
C LEU A 84 -23.44 -11.29 9.44
N LYS A 85 -23.71 -12.51 8.95
CA LYS A 85 -23.42 -12.91 7.57
C LYS A 85 -24.18 -12.06 6.56
N ASN A 86 -25.46 -11.78 6.80
CA ASN A 86 -26.26 -10.93 5.91
C ASN A 86 -25.75 -9.48 5.87
N LYS A 87 -25.13 -8.99 6.96
CA LYS A 87 -24.56 -7.64 7.01
C LYS A 87 -23.14 -7.54 6.46
N TYR A 88 -22.27 -8.47 6.84
CA TYR A 88 -20.82 -8.42 6.62
C TYR A 88 -20.31 -9.41 5.57
N GLY A 89 -21.08 -10.44 5.23
CA GLY A 89 -20.75 -11.45 4.22
C GLY A 89 -21.56 -11.36 2.93
N ASN A 90 -22.36 -10.30 2.75
CA ASN A 90 -23.22 -10.16 1.57
C ASN A 90 -22.45 -9.83 0.28
N ASP A 91 -23.08 -10.14 -0.84
CA ASP A 91 -22.49 -9.97 -2.18
C ASP A 91 -22.22 -8.50 -2.51
N LEU A 92 -23.06 -7.58 -2.04
CA LEU A 92 -22.86 -6.14 -2.24
C LEU A 92 -21.53 -5.67 -1.62
N ARG A 93 -21.21 -6.10 -0.40
CA ARG A 93 -19.97 -5.75 0.27
C ARG A 93 -18.76 -6.38 -0.44
N LYS A 94 -18.88 -7.62 -0.89
CA LYS A 94 -17.86 -8.30 -1.69
C LYS A 94 -17.59 -7.52 -2.98
N GLU A 95 -18.64 -7.04 -3.64
CA GLU A 95 -18.52 -6.22 -4.83
C GLU A 95 -17.87 -4.85 -4.54
N ILE A 96 -18.25 -4.19 -3.45
CA ILE A 96 -17.61 -2.92 -3.04
C ILE A 96 -16.12 -3.14 -2.75
N LEU A 97 -15.75 -4.23 -2.07
CA LEU A 97 -14.35 -4.58 -1.81
C LEU A 97 -13.59 -4.83 -3.12
N ARG A 98 -14.20 -5.56 -4.06
CA ARG A 98 -13.64 -5.84 -5.38
C ARG A 98 -13.40 -4.55 -6.17
N LEU A 99 -14.39 -3.66 -6.24
CA LEU A 99 -14.28 -2.37 -6.92
C LEU A 99 -13.24 -1.46 -6.27
N SER A 100 -13.19 -1.43 -4.93
CA SER A 100 -12.17 -0.69 -4.19
C SER A 100 -10.76 -1.19 -4.54
N ALA A 101 -10.55 -2.50 -4.57
CA ALA A 101 -9.27 -3.09 -4.96
C ALA A 101 -8.88 -2.76 -6.41
N LEU A 102 -9.84 -2.80 -7.35
CA LEU A 102 -9.61 -2.41 -8.74
C LEU A 102 -9.23 -0.93 -8.87
N ASN A 103 -9.93 -0.04 -8.14
CA ASN A 103 -9.58 1.38 -8.13
C ASN A 103 -8.18 1.62 -7.58
N SER A 104 -7.79 0.92 -6.50
CA SER A 104 -6.43 0.97 -5.97
C SER A 104 -5.40 0.51 -7.00
N LEU A 105 -5.66 -0.58 -7.72
CA LEU A 105 -4.79 -1.07 -8.80
C LEU A 105 -4.62 -0.07 -9.94
N GLU A 106 -5.66 0.72 -10.26
CA GLU A 106 -5.59 1.71 -11.34
C GLU A 106 -4.70 2.90 -11.01
N VAL A 107 -4.72 3.36 -9.76
CA VAL A 107 -3.97 4.54 -9.32
C VAL A 107 -2.59 4.23 -8.77
N ARG A 108 -2.28 2.95 -8.49
CA ARG A 108 -1.03 2.56 -7.85
C ARG A 108 0.19 2.79 -8.74
N THR A 109 1.21 3.43 -8.17
CA THR A 109 2.49 3.66 -8.85
C THR A 109 3.67 3.36 -7.95
N PHE A 110 4.73 2.73 -8.50
CA PHE A 110 5.94 2.42 -7.75
C PHE A 110 6.62 3.71 -7.27
N ARG A 111 6.89 3.80 -5.97
CA ARG A 111 7.51 4.97 -5.32
C ARG A 111 6.78 6.28 -5.59
N ASP A 112 5.48 6.28 -5.32
CA ASP A 112 4.67 7.49 -5.26
C ASP A 112 5.11 8.44 -4.12
N PRO A 113 4.50 9.64 -3.99
CA PRO A 113 4.87 10.59 -2.94
C PRO A 113 4.76 10.05 -1.50
N GLU A 114 3.91 9.05 -1.27
CA GLU A 114 3.69 8.40 0.03
C GLU A 114 4.70 7.27 0.25
N HIS A 115 5.13 6.59 -0.82
CA HIS A 115 5.94 5.37 -0.81
C HIS A 115 7.37 5.58 -1.35
N LYS A 116 8.01 6.72 -1.09
CA LYS A 116 9.30 7.12 -1.71
C LYS A 116 10.44 6.09 -1.60
N THR A 117 10.49 5.32 -0.51
CA THR A 117 11.54 4.33 -0.22
C THR A 117 11.10 2.89 -0.44
N GLU A 118 9.94 2.69 -1.07
CA GLU A 118 9.39 1.37 -1.35
C GLU A 118 10.32 0.52 -2.21
N MET A 119 10.41 -0.75 -1.83
CA MET A 119 11.11 -1.79 -2.58
C MET A 119 10.14 -2.55 -3.48
N VAL A 120 10.63 -3.12 -4.58
CA VAL A 120 9.77 -3.81 -5.56
C VAL A 120 8.99 -4.97 -4.94
N HIS A 121 9.57 -5.72 -4.01
CA HIS A 121 8.86 -6.83 -3.34
C HIS A 121 7.64 -6.34 -2.55
N GLN A 122 7.73 -5.17 -1.90
CA GLN A 122 6.62 -4.60 -1.11
C GLN A 122 5.47 -4.21 -2.03
N LEU A 123 5.78 -3.58 -3.17
CA LEU A 123 4.81 -3.29 -4.21
C LEU A 123 4.15 -4.58 -4.72
N VAL A 124 4.93 -5.62 -5.00
CA VAL A 124 4.41 -6.89 -5.54
C VAL A 124 3.49 -7.58 -4.53
N ASP A 125 3.87 -7.64 -3.25
CA ASP A 125 3.04 -8.23 -2.19
C ASP A 125 1.68 -7.50 -2.10
N GLU A 126 1.68 -6.18 -2.18
CA GLU A 126 0.45 -5.37 -2.21
C GLU A 126 -0.37 -5.61 -3.48
N LEU A 127 0.28 -5.61 -4.66
CA LEU A 127 -0.38 -5.86 -5.93
C LEU A 127 -1.03 -7.26 -5.95
N ASP A 128 -0.34 -8.29 -5.47
CA ASP A 128 -0.88 -9.66 -5.40
C ASP A 128 -2.11 -9.72 -4.50
N HIS A 129 -2.08 -9.02 -3.37
CA HIS A 129 -3.24 -8.88 -2.49
C HIS A 129 -4.42 -8.21 -3.21
N LEU A 130 -4.18 -7.07 -3.88
CA LEU A 130 -5.19 -6.32 -4.60
C LEU A 130 -5.74 -7.08 -5.83
N LEU A 131 -4.89 -7.77 -6.59
CA LEU A 131 -5.28 -8.60 -7.73
C LEU A 131 -6.16 -9.77 -7.29
N SER A 132 -5.85 -10.37 -6.14
CA SER A 132 -6.68 -11.41 -5.52
C SER A 132 -8.05 -10.87 -5.13
N LEU A 133 -8.11 -9.73 -4.43
CA LEU A 133 -9.37 -9.08 -4.04
C LEU A 133 -10.19 -8.58 -5.23
N GLY A 134 -9.52 -8.08 -6.27
CA GLY A 134 -10.14 -7.61 -7.52
C GLY A 134 -10.60 -8.73 -8.45
N ALA A 135 -10.36 -10.00 -8.09
CA ALA A 135 -10.64 -11.19 -8.90
C ALA A 135 -9.96 -11.15 -10.29
N VAL A 136 -8.74 -10.62 -10.35
CA VAL A 136 -7.94 -10.53 -11.58
C VAL A 136 -7.08 -11.80 -11.70
N HIS A 137 -7.53 -12.75 -12.50
CA HIS A 137 -6.84 -14.04 -12.67
C HIS A 137 -6.03 -14.14 -13.96
N GLN A 138 -6.33 -13.30 -14.95
CA GLN A 138 -5.68 -13.35 -16.26
C GLN A 138 -4.26 -12.78 -16.18
N ASP A 139 -3.29 -13.62 -16.53
CA ASP A 139 -1.86 -13.34 -16.35
C ASP A 139 -1.37 -12.09 -17.12
N ASN A 140 -1.87 -11.92 -18.35
CA ASN A 140 -1.61 -10.71 -19.15
C ASN A 140 -2.14 -9.44 -18.48
N VAL A 141 -3.32 -9.50 -17.85
CA VAL A 141 -3.92 -8.35 -17.15
C VAL A 141 -3.14 -8.02 -15.89
N LYS A 142 -2.73 -9.03 -15.12
CA LYS A 142 -1.85 -8.83 -13.95
C LYS A 142 -0.54 -8.15 -14.35
N ARG A 143 0.08 -8.62 -15.45
CA ARG A 143 1.29 -8.02 -15.99
C ARG A 143 1.08 -6.56 -16.40
N ASP A 144 -0.06 -6.23 -17.01
CA ASP A 144 -0.38 -4.86 -17.39
C ASP A 144 -0.51 -3.94 -16.17
N TYR A 145 -1.10 -4.39 -15.06
CA TYR A 145 -1.11 -3.64 -13.80
C TYR A 145 0.31 -3.39 -13.28
N LEU A 146 1.15 -4.42 -13.22
CA LEU A 146 2.55 -4.26 -12.81
C LEU A 146 3.30 -3.26 -13.69
N LEU A 147 3.16 -3.35 -15.02
CA LEU A 147 3.79 -2.42 -15.96
C LEU A 147 3.37 -0.96 -15.74
N ARG A 148 2.10 -0.72 -15.42
CA ARG A 148 1.60 0.63 -15.13
C ARG A 148 2.26 1.24 -13.90
N CYS A 149 2.57 0.42 -12.88
CA CYS A 149 3.24 0.92 -11.68
C CYS A 149 4.63 1.49 -11.98
N PHE A 150 5.32 0.99 -13.02
CA PHE A 150 6.67 1.43 -13.39
C PHE A 150 6.72 2.51 -14.48
N ARG A 151 5.62 3.21 -14.80
CA ARG A 151 5.56 4.23 -15.88
C ARG A 151 6.68 5.29 -15.84
N ALA A 152 7.14 5.66 -14.65
CA ALA A 152 8.24 6.62 -14.46
C ALA A 152 9.65 6.02 -14.66
N PHE A 153 9.77 4.70 -14.81
CA PHE A 153 11.02 3.96 -14.81
C PHE A 153 11.22 3.20 -16.13
N ALA A 154 11.60 3.93 -17.19
CA ALA A 154 11.77 3.37 -18.53
C ALA A 154 12.70 2.14 -18.59
N GLY A 155 13.75 2.10 -17.75
CA GLY A 155 14.65 0.95 -17.64
C GLY A 155 13.95 -0.31 -17.11
N ALA A 156 13.06 -0.16 -16.12
CA ALA A 156 12.25 -1.25 -15.58
C ALA A 156 11.25 -1.74 -16.65
N ILE A 157 10.49 -0.84 -17.26
CA ILE A 157 9.48 -1.16 -18.28
C ILE A 157 10.10 -2.00 -19.41
N LYS A 158 11.28 -1.62 -19.90
CA LYS A 158 11.96 -2.35 -20.98
C LYS A 158 12.32 -3.78 -20.61
N LEU A 159 12.69 -4.03 -19.35
CA LEU A 159 13.01 -5.36 -18.85
C LEU A 159 11.75 -6.18 -18.61
N ILE A 160 10.76 -5.60 -17.94
CA ILE A 160 9.48 -6.24 -17.60
C ILE A 160 8.71 -6.64 -18.87
N ASN A 161 8.68 -5.79 -19.90
CA ASN A 161 8.00 -6.07 -21.18
C ASN A 161 8.56 -7.26 -21.96
N ARG A 162 9.75 -7.75 -21.64
CA ARG A 162 10.33 -8.95 -22.29
C ARG A 162 9.73 -10.23 -21.75
N SER A 163 9.12 -10.17 -20.56
CA SER A 163 8.51 -11.31 -19.91
C SER A 163 7.11 -11.57 -20.47
N THR A 164 6.82 -12.82 -20.80
CA THR A 164 5.52 -13.23 -21.32
C THR A 164 4.52 -13.57 -20.22
N SER A 165 4.96 -13.74 -18.98
CA SER A 165 4.12 -14.03 -17.82
C SER A 165 4.23 -13.00 -16.70
N TYR A 166 3.25 -12.97 -15.79
CA TYR A 166 3.28 -12.12 -14.60
C TYR A 166 4.48 -12.46 -13.69
N ASP A 167 4.69 -13.72 -13.35
CA ASP A 167 5.82 -14.13 -12.49
C ASP A 167 7.17 -13.77 -13.12
N GLY A 168 7.31 -13.94 -14.44
CA GLY A 168 8.51 -13.53 -15.16
C GLY A 168 8.69 -12.01 -15.17
N ALA A 169 7.59 -11.25 -15.18
CA ALA A 169 7.59 -9.79 -15.12
C ALA A 169 7.99 -9.30 -13.72
N VAL A 170 7.51 -9.96 -12.66
CA VAL A 170 7.91 -9.74 -11.26
C VAL A 170 9.41 -9.99 -11.08
N LEU A 171 9.92 -11.13 -11.55
CA LEU A 171 11.36 -11.43 -11.48
C LEU A 171 12.21 -10.40 -12.24
N ALA A 172 11.74 -9.94 -13.40
CA ALA A 172 12.41 -8.89 -14.16
C ALA A 172 12.45 -7.55 -13.39
N ALA A 173 11.36 -7.18 -12.70
CA ALA A 173 11.30 -5.98 -11.88
C ALA A 173 12.26 -6.07 -10.68
N LEU A 174 12.30 -7.21 -9.99
CA LEU A 174 13.22 -7.46 -8.87
C LEU A 174 14.69 -7.40 -9.32
N ASN A 175 15.02 -8.03 -10.45
CA ASN A 175 16.36 -7.99 -11.02
C ASN A 175 16.78 -6.58 -11.45
N TRP A 176 15.83 -5.80 -11.98
CA TRP A 176 16.08 -4.39 -12.30
C TRP A 176 16.43 -3.59 -11.04
N GLU A 177 15.64 -3.73 -9.96
CA GLU A 177 15.91 -3.04 -8.69
C GLU A 177 17.28 -3.43 -8.12
N ALA A 178 17.61 -4.73 -8.11
CA ALA A 178 18.90 -5.22 -7.67
C ALA A 178 20.06 -4.60 -8.48
N SER A 179 19.91 -4.48 -9.81
CA SER A 179 20.91 -3.83 -10.67
C SER A 179 21.08 -2.33 -10.37
N VAL A 180 19.98 -1.62 -10.09
CA VAL A 180 20.02 -0.20 -9.72
C VAL A 180 20.72 -0.01 -8.38
N ILE A 181 20.43 -0.86 -7.39
CA ILE A 181 21.07 -0.83 -6.06
C ILE A 181 22.57 -1.11 -6.18
N SER A 182 22.95 -2.16 -6.91
CA SER A 182 24.35 -2.52 -7.14
C SER A 182 25.13 -1.39 -7.81
N LYS A 183 24.58 -0.76 -8.86
CA LYS A 183 25.21 0.40 -9.51
C LYS A 183 25.35 1.61 -8.59
N ALA A 184 24.34 1.85 -7.74
CA ALA A 184 24.41 2.93 -6.76
C ALA A 184 25.51 2.66 -5.71
N GLN A 185 25.62 1.43 -5.23
CA GLN A 185 26.67 1.01 -4.30
C GLN A 185 28.05 1.14 -4.93
N GLU A 186 28.24 0.67 -6.15
CA GLU A 186 29.51 0.82 -6.89
C GLU A 186 29.90 2.29 -7.08
N ALA A 187 28.94 3.15 -7.45
CA ALA A 187 29.17 4.59 -7.59
C ALA A 187 29.54 5.25 -6.25
N MET A 188 28.93 4.83 -5.14
CA MET A 188 29.29 5.31 -3.80
C MET A 188 30.70 4.88 -3.40
N ILE A 189 31.07 3.62 -3.66
CA ILE A 189 32.41 3.11 -3.41
C ILE A 189 33.43 3.91 -4.25
N GLN A 190 33.18 4.11 -5.54
CA GLN A 190 34.05 4.91 -6.40
C GLN A 190 34.18 6.36 -5.91
N ALA A 191 33.07 7.00 -5.52
CA ALA A 191 33.11 8.35 -4.95
C ALA A 191 33.89 8.44 -3.62
N SER A 192 33.92 7.35 -2.84
CA SER A 192 34.68 7.28 -1.58
C SER A 192 36.18 7.00 -1.79
N LEU A 193 36.55 6.38 -2.91
CA LEU A 193 37.93 6.04 -3.27
C LEU A 193 38.64 7.15 -4.06
N ASP A 194 37.90 8.15 -4.54
CA ASP A 194 38.42 9.24 -5.37
C ASP A 194 38.53 10.56 -4.56
N PRO A 195 39.64 10.84 -3.85
CA PRO A 195 39.80 12.04 -3.01
C PRO A 195 39.72 13.37 -3.80
N ASN A 196 39.71 13.32 -5.15
CA ASN A 196 39.58 14.47 -6.04
C ASN A 196 38.14 14.74 -6.52
N ALA A 197 37.15 13.88 -6.23
CA ALA A 197 35.76 14.08 -6.64
C ALA A 197 35.09 15.26 -5.89
N THR A 198 35.47 15.48 -4.62
CA THR A 198 35.06 16.64 -3.81
C THR A 198 35.51 17.97 -4.44
N HIS A 199 36.66 17.98 -5.13
CA HIS A 199 37.19 19.18 -5.77
C HIS A 199 36.48 19.54 -7.10
N LYS A 200 35.94 18.54 -7.81
CA LYS A 200 35.13 18.78 -9.03
C LYS A 200 33.70 19.25 -8.72
N GLN A 201 33.06 18.79 -7.64
CA GLN A 201 31.75 19.32 -7.23
C GLN A 201 31.81 20.78 -6.76
N ILE A 202 32.90 21.19 -6.09
CA ILE A 202 33.13 22.58 -5.69
C ILE A 202 33.38 23.47 -6.93
N LYS A 203 34.16 23.02 -7.92
CA LYS A 203 34.39 23.76 -9.18
C LYS A 203 33.14 23.86 -10.06
N SER A 204 32.29 22.83 -10.12
CA SER A 204 31.04 22.85 -10.89
C SER A 204 29.99 23.80 -10.29
N ARG A 205 29.88 23.89 -8.95
CA ARG A 205 29.05 24.90 -8.28
C ARG A 205 29.58 26.33 -8.47
N ARG A 206 30.90 26.52 -8.49
CA ARG A 206 31.52 27.84 -8.74
C ARG A 206 31.27 28.33 -10.18
N ASN A 207 31.33 27.46 -11.18
CA ASN A 207 31.10 27.84 -12.58
C ASN A 207 29.64 28.23 -12.86
N LYS A 208 28.66 27.60 -12.19
CA LYS A 208 27.25 28.03 -12.29
C LYS A 208 26.99 29.39 -11.64
N HIS A 209 27.65 29.69 -10.53
CA HIS A 209 27.54 30.99 -9.86
C HIS A 209 28.20 32.11 -10.69
N HIS A 210 29.29 31.82 -11.40
CA HIS A 210 29.94 32.80 -12.28
C HIS A 210 29.07 33.10 -13.50
N SER A 211 28.50 32.08 -14.17
CA SER A 211 27.59 32.30 -15.31
C SER A 211 26.33 33.09 -14.96
N GLN A 212 25.87 33.02 -13.70
CA GLN A 212 24.66 33.72 -13.26
C GLN A 212 24.95 35.17 -12.82
N ILE A 213 26.17 35.45 -12.33
CA ILE A 213 26.64 36.82 -12.05
C ILE A 213 26.97 37.54 -13.37
N ASP A 214 27.59 36.86 -14.34
CA ASP A 214 27.87 37.44 -15.67
C ASP A 214 26.57 37.77 -16.43
N TYR A 215 25.53 36.93 -16.30
CA TYR A 215 24.22 37.21 -16.87
C TYR A 215 23.52 38.42 -16.22
N LEU A 216 23.71 38.63 -14.90
CA LEU A 216 23.16 39.77 -14.17
C LEU A 216 23.94 41.08 -14.43
N LEU A 217 25.26 41.01 -14.60
CA LEU A 217 26.08 42.17 -14.99
C LEU A 217 25.76 42.62 -16.42
N GLN A 218 25.57 41.68 -17.35
CA GLN A 218 25.20 41.98 -18.73
C GLN A 218 23.75 42.51 -18.87
N ALA A 219 22.85 42.16 -17.94
CA ALA A 219 21.52 42.73 -17.85
C ALA A 219 21.53 44.16 -17.28
N HIS A 220 22.45 44.49 -16.38
CA HIS A 220 22.54 45.81 -15.78
C HIS A 220 23.13 46.87 -16.73
N GLU A 221 24.04 46.47 -17.62
CA GLU A 221 24.60 47.33 -18.68
C GLU A 221 23.59 47.64 -19.81
N ARG A 222 22.58 46.79 -20.02
CA ARG A 222 21.54 47.00 -21.03
C ARG A 222 20.38 47.89 -20.59
N HIS A 223 20.22 48.14 -19.29
CA HIS A 223 19.14 48.98 -18.74
C HIS A 223 19.60 50.37 -18.26
N GLY A 224 20.88 50.74 -18.46
CA GLY A 224 21.44 52.04 -18.09
C GLY A 224 21.39 53.12 -19.18
N ALA A 225 20.87 52.83 -20.37
CA ALA A 225 20.83 53.78 -21.49
C ALA A 225 19.40 53.96 -22.02
N ILE A 226 18.52 54.56 -21.20
CA ILE A 226 17.29 55.17 -21.71
C ILE A 226 17.31 56.62 -21.28
N ASN A 227 17.64 57.48 -22.25
CA ASN A 227 17.54 58.93 -22.15
C ASN A 227 16.14 59.33 -21.69
N LEU A 228 16.06 60.02 -20.55
CA LEU A 228 14.90 60.80 -20.15
C LEU A 228 14.79 62.01 -21.09
N THR A 229 13.96 61.88 -22.13
CA THR A 229 13.28 63.03 -22.75
C THR A 229 11.88 63.05 -22.17
N THR A 230 11.66 63.91 -21.18
CA THR A 230 10.33 64.22 -20.65
C THR A 230 9.84 65.46 -21.37
N ASP A 231 8.90 65.26 -22.30
CA ASP A 231 8.03 66.30 -22.83
C ASP A 231 6.87 66.58 -21.87
N ASP A 232 6.42 67.83 -21.96
CA ASP A 232 5.08 68.36 -21.68
C ASP A 232 4.51 68.40 -20.25
N GLN A 233 4.42 69.65 -19.80
CA GLN A 233 3.49 70.18 -18.81
C GLN A 233 2.01 69.93 -19.18
N PRO A 234 1.10 70.04 -18.19
CA PRO A 234 -0.08 70.86 -18.45
C PRO A 234 -0.45 71.82 -17.30
N LYS A 235 -0.88 73.03 -17.71
CA LYS A 235 -1.73 74.05 -17.04
C LYS A 235 -1.12 74.72 -15.79
N VAL A 236 -0.92 76.05 -15.77
CA VAL A 236 -1.84 77.16 -16.15
C VAL A 236 -1.26 78.05 -17.24
#